data_AF-A0A182FBG3-F1
#
_entry.id   AF-A0A182FBG3-F1
#
_cell.length_a   1.000
_cell.length_b   1.000
_cell.length_c   1.000
_cell.angle_alpha   90.00
_cell.angle_beta   90.00
_cell.angle_gamma   90.00
#
_symmetry.space_group_name_H-M   'P 1'
#
loop_
_entity.id
_entity.type
_entity.pdbx_description
1 polymer ?
#
loop_
_entity_poly.entity_id
_entity_poly.type
_entity_poly.pdbx_seq_one_letter_code
_entity_poly.pdbx_strand_id
1 'polypeptide(L)'
;MKFLLASVATVLVLASVVSGISLNELEPQRDSKSSESNSLEDSKNPCEGLLIGILKHPTSCFKYISCYLETATEQVCEPDTIFDLQEITCVPGNQRTCRKEGEEVPLPGDICRGIVLGTLVHPEDCAKYVSCFLGRARERSCRRGFVFSERLMICLPGDLNSCQVTLLPTTTTIAPEDVLPIPLDYCRRNNVSVGVLPHPQFCTRYVACALWIPIERECDRFQVFSERLSMCLPGDVNRCRPIFGLKDAEAEPESV
;
A
#
# COMPACT_ATOMS: atom_id res chain seq x y z
N MET A 1 68.94 -51.78 -66.97
CA MET A 1 69.07 -51.07 -65.67
C MET A 1 67.74 -51.24 -64.94
N LYS A 2 67.71 -51.77 -63.71
CA LYS A 2 67.60 -51.00 -62.44
C LYS A 2 66.43 -49.99 -62.49
N PHE A 3 65.46 -49.94 -61.57
CA PHE A 3 65.29 -50.60 -60.25
C PHE A 3 63.90 -50.22 -59.68
N LEU A 4 63.34 -51.00 -58.73
CA LEU A 4 62.26 -50.65 -57.76
C LEU A 4 60.90 -50.11 -58.31
N LEU A 5 59.74 -50.12 -57.64
CA LEU A 5 59.05 -50.94 -56.61
C LEU A 5 57.85 -50.09 -56.14
N ALA A 6 56.65 -50.66 -56.00
CA ALA A 6 55.52 -50.17 -55.16
C ALA A 6 54.90 -48.77 -55.49
N SER A 7 53.65 -48.44 -55.15
CA SER A 7 52.48 -49.23 -54.71
C SER A 7 51.19 -48.59 -55.24
N VAL A 8 50.06 -49.31 -55.17
CA VAL A 8 48.78 -48.91 -55.76
C VAL A 8 48.10 -47.77 -54.98
N ALA A 9 47.81 -46.67 -55.68
CA ALA A 9 46.80 -45.69 -55.33
C ALA A 9 46.25 -45.01 -56.60
N THR A 10 45.05 -44.42 -56.50
CA THR A 10 44.37 -43.53 -57.46
C THR A 10 43.61 -44.11 -58.67
N VAL A 11 42.28 -43.90 -58.63
CA VAL A 11 41.45 -43.21 -59.66
C VAL A 11 41.11 -43.90 -60.99
N LEU A 12 39.79 -44.10 -61.22
CA LEU A 12 39.02 -44.02 -62.48
C LEU A 12 37.54 -44.34 -62.11
N VAL A 13 36.55 -43.43 -61.99
CA VAL A 13 36.10 -42.23 -62.74
C VAL A 13 35.21 -42.57 -63.94
N LEU A 14 34.13 -41.77 -64.08
CA LEU A 14 33.07 -41.72 -65.11
C LEU A 14 31.88 -42.68 -64.91
N ALA A 15 30.60 -42.32 -65.08
CA ALA A 15 29.78 -41.08 -65.02
C ALA A 15 28.52 -41.32 -65.88
N SER A 16 27.32 -41.23 -65.31
CA SER A 16 26.10 -40.92 -66.09
C SER A 16 24.90 -40.52 -65.21
N VAL A 17 24.20 -39.49 -65.68
CA VAL A 17 23.01 -38.84 -65.10
C VAL A 17 21.71 -39.56 -65.48
N VAL A 18 20.73 -39.60 -64.57
CA VAL A 18 19.28 -39.52 -64.91
C VAL A 18 18.52 -38.76 -63.80
N SER A 19 17.45 -38.06 -64.18
CA SER A 19 16.77 -36.98 -63.46
C SER A 19 15.61 -37.39 -62.54
N GLY A 20 15.35 -36.58 -61.50
CA GLY A 20 14.07 -35.85 -61.41
C GLY A 20 13.03 -36.18 -60.32
N ILE A 21 12.71 -35.16 -59.50
CA ILE A 21 11.40 -34.85 -58.85
C ILE A 21 10.96 -35.78 -57.69
N SER A 22 10.26 -35.37 -56.62
CA SER A 22 10.28 -34.17 -55.74
C SER A 22 9.28 -34.39 -54.59
N LEU A 23 9.58 -33.90 -53.37
CA LEU A 23 8.68 -33.71 -52.21
C LEU A 23 7.88 -34.92 -51.64
N ASN A 24 8.11 -35.21 -50.35
CA ASN A 24 7.01 -35.13 -49.36
C ASN A 24 7.53 -35.04 -47.91
N GLU A 25 6.74 -34.35 -47.08
CA GLU A 25 6.95 -34.08 -45.65
C GLU A 25 6.82 -35.35 -44.78
N LEU A 26 7.56 -35.44 -43.67
CA LEU A 26 7.28 -36.38 -42.56
C LEU A 26 7.67 -35.75 -41.21
N GLU A 27 6.67 -35.41 -40.41
CA GLU A 27 6.80 -34.86 -39.05
C GLU A 27 7.22 -35.93 -38.02
N PRO A 28 7.78 -35.54 -36.86
CA PRO A 28 7.91 -36.42 -35.70
C PRO A 28 6.68 -36.30 -34.76
N GLN A 29 5.98 -37.41 -34.49
CA GLN A 29 4.86 -37.44 -33.52
C GLN A 29 4.75 -38.80 -32.78
N ARG A 30 4.81 -38.76 -31.43
CA ARG A 30 4.07 -39.58 -30.42
C ARG A 30 4.20 -41.12 -30.46
N ASP A 31 3.88 -41.94 -29.45
CA ASP A 31 3.61 -41.87 -28.00
C ASP A 31 3.68 -43.34 -27.46
N SER A 32 3.80 -43.71 -26.17
CA SER A 32 4.28 -43.09 -24.92
C SER A 32 4.33 -44.20 -23.81
N LYS A 33 4.78 -43.88 -22.57
CA LYS A 33 4.28 -44.38 -21.24
C LYS A 33 4.12 -45.91 -20.99
N SER A 34 4.47 -46.58 -19.88
CA SER A 34 5.12 -46.27 -18.58
C SER A 34 5.31 -47.56 -17.75
N SER A 35 6.29 -47.59 -16.84
CA SER A 35 6.21 -48.21 -15.49
C SER A 35 7.49 -47.87 -14.70
N GLU A 36 7.45 -46.88 -13.83
CA GLU A 36 7.28 -47.06 -12.37
C GLU A 36 8.37 -47.93 -11.69
N SER A 37 9.38 -47.25 -11.15
CA SER A 37 9.97 -47.61 -9.86
C SER A 37 9.90 -46.38 -8.95
N ASN A 38 9.63 -46.62 -7.67
CA ASN A 38 9.23 -45.60 -6.70
C ASN A 38 10.37 -45.31 -5.73
N SER A 39 10.96 -44.12 -5.81
CA SER A 39 11.86 -43.58 -4.78
C SER A 39 11.87 -42.06 -4.83
N LEU A 40 11.25 -41.46 -3.81
CA LEU A 40 11.66 -40.25 -3.07
C LEU A 40 12.64 -39.33 -3.80
N GLU A 41 12.24 -38.06 -4.02
CA GLU A 41 13.06 -37.02 -4.64
C GLU A 41 14.50 -37.03 -4.11
N ASP A 42 15.42 -37.52 -4.95
CA ASP A 42 16.79 -37.78 -4.53
C ASP A 42 17.50 -36.47 -4.20
N SER A 43 18.23 -36.46 -3.08
CA SER A 43 18.86 -35.26 -2.50
C SER A 43 20.09 -34.88 -3.33
N LYS A 44 19.86 -34.37 -4.54
CA LYS A 44 20.93 -33.91 -5.41
C LYS A 44 21.73 -32.81 -4.70
N ASN A 45 22.99 -33.12 -4.41
CA ASN A 45 23.89 -32.26 -3.66
C ASN A 45 24.08 -30.91 -4.38
N PRO A 46 23.67 -29.76 -3.78
CA PRO A 46 23.79 -28.46 -4.43
C PRO A 46 25.23 -27.97 -4.56
N CYS A 47 26.19 -28.62 -3.90
CA CYS A 47 27.62 -28.33 -3.96
C CYS A 47 28.40 -29.27 -4.91
N GLU A 48 27.72 -30.06 -5.76
CA GLU A 48 28.35 -30.94 -6.76
C GLU A 48 29.30 -30.12 -7.67
N GLY A 49 30.59 -30.46 -7.66
CA GLY A 49 31.64 -29.73 -8.41
C GLY A 49 32.06 -28.39 -7.81
N LEU A 50 31.60 -28.02 -6.61
CA LEU A 50 31.96 -26.78 -5.92
C LEU A 50 32.75 -27.05 -4.64
N LEU A 51 34.09 -26.95 -4.76
CA LEU A 51 35.01 -27.28 -3.67
C LEU A 51 34.87 -26.36 -2.45
N ILE A 52 34.71 -25.05 -2.67
CA ILE A 52 34.46 -24.02 -1.64
C ILE A 52 33.53 -22.98 -2.26
N GLY A 53 32.46 -22.59 -1.56
CA GLY A 53 31.58 -21.52 -2.02
C GLY A 53 30.36 -21.31 -1.12
N ILE A 54 29.59 -20.26 -1.42
CA ILE A 54 28.30 -19.98 -0.76
C ILE A 54 27.22 -19.83 -1.83
N LEU A 55 26.09 -20.49 -1.63
CA LEU A 55 24.94 -20.49 -2.53
C LEU A 55 23.69 -19.99 -1.80
N LYS A 56 22.77 -19.35 -2.53
CA LYS A 56 21.42 -19.07 -2.00
C LYS A 56 20.66 -20.37 -1.75
N HIS A 57 19.89 -20.42 -0.66
CA HIS A 57 18.99 -21.54 -0.42
C HIS A 57 17.76 -21.46 -1.34
N PRO A 58 17.29 -22.57 -1.95
CA PRO A 58 16.28 -22.53 -3.02
C PRO A 58 14.89 -22.11 -2.55
N THR A 59 14.52 -22.37 -1.29
CA THR A 59 13.16 -22.18 -0.76
C THR A 59 13.08 -21.20 0.43
N SER A 60 14.19 -20.55 0.81
CA SER A 60 14.21 -19.68 2.00
C SER A 60 15.30 -18.62 1.89
N CYS A 61 14.92 -17.37 1.68
CA CYS A 61 15.85 -16.25 1.51
C CYS A 61 16.67 -15.87 2.77
N PHE A 62 16.23 -16.29 3.95
CA PHE A 62 16.97 -16.14 5.21
C PHE A 62 17.89 -17.35 5.50
N LYS A 63 18.05 -18.25 4.53
CA LYS A 63 19.03 -19.33 4.57
C LYS A 63 20.03 -19.21 3.42
N TYR A 64 21.21 -19.76 3.64
CA TYR A 64 22.20 -19.99 2.60
C TYR A 64 22.87 -21.34 2.79
N ILE A 65 23.57 -21.80 1.76
CA ILE A 65 24.27 -23.08 1.75
C ILE A 65 25.75 -22.78 1.66
N SER A 66 26.51 -23.21 2.67
CA SER A 66 27.97 -23.17 2.66
C SER A 66 28.50 -24.51 2.16
N CYS A 67 29.26 -24.46 1.06
CA CYS A 67 29.91 -25.61 0.44
C CYS A 67 31.35 -25.70 0.91
N TYR A 68 31.75 -26.86 1.46
CA TYR A 68 33.13 -27.17 1.80
C TYR A 68 33.47 -28.62 1.43
N LEU A 69 34.48 -28.82 0.59
CA LEU A 69 34.85 -30.12 0.01
C LEU A 69 33.63 -30.84 -0.58
N GLU A 70 32.89 -30.11 -1.44
CA GLU A 70 31.62 -30.54 -2.05
C GLU A 70 30.50 -30.90 -1.06
N THR A 71 30.69 -30.70 0.24
CA THR A 71 29.66 -30.97 1.26
C THR A 71 28.80 -29.73 1.48
N ALA A 72 27.48 -29.88 1.29
CA ALA A 72 26.50 -28.83 1.53
C ALA A 72 26.15 -28.72 3.03
N THR A 73 26.24 -27.52 3.59
CA THR A 73 25.74 -27.22 4.95
C THR A 73 24.78 -26.05 4.89
N GLU A 74 23.55 -26.24 5.40
CA GLU A 74 22.60 -25.13 5.55
C GLU A 74 22.99 -24.23 6.72
N GLN A 75 22.89 -22.92 6.51
CA GLN A 75 23.10 -21.88 7.50
C GLN A 75 21.87 -20.96 7.51
N VAL A 76 21.56 -20.40 8.67
CA VAL A 76 20.38 -19.55 8.89
C VAL A 76 20.83 -18.16 9.34
N CYS A 77 20.32 -17.12 8.68
CA CYS A 77 20.54 -15.73 9.04
C CYS A 77 19.83 -15.36 10.36
N GLU A 78 20.34 -14.34 11.05
CA GLU A 78 19.69 -13.75 12.23
C GLU A 78 18.27 -13.22 11.90
N PRO A 79 17.34 -13.19 12.87
CA PRO A 79 16.00 -12.62 12.65
C PRO A 79 16.06 -11.21 12.06
N ASP A 80 15.09 -10.89 11.20
CA ASP A 80 15.02 -9.64 10.44
C ASP A 80 16.21 -9.37 9.48
N THR A 81 16.97 -10.41 9.12
CA THR A 81 17.99 -10.37 8.06
C THR A 81 17.78 -11.45 6.98
N ILE A 82 18.20 -11.18 5.75
CA ILE A 82 18.14 -12.09 4.59
C ILE A 82 19.51 -12.24 3.94
N PHE A 83 19.77 -13.35 3.26
CA PHE A 83 21.04 -13.55 2.57
C PHE A 83 21.09 -12.80 1.23
N ASP A 84 22.10 -11.93 1.08
CA ASP A 84 22.41 -11.25 -0.18
C ASP A 84 23.59 -11.92 -0.89
N LEU A 85 23.38 -12.31 -2.15
CA LEU A 85 24.40 -12.91 -3.02
C LEU A 85 25.47 -11.91 -3.48
N GLN A 86 25.19 -10.60 -3.49
CA GLN A 86 26.12 -9.58 -3.95
C GLN A 86 27.15 -9.23 -2.87
N GLU A 87 26.69 -9.15 -1.62
CA GLU A 87 27.53 -8.90 -0.44
C GLU A 87 28.02 -10.20 0.23
N ILE A 88 27.47 -11.36 -0.17
CA ILE A 88 27.77 -12.70 0.36
C ILE A 88 27.61 -12.74 1.90
N THR A 89 26.55 -12.10 2.40
CA THR A 89 26.29 -11.94 3.83
C THR A 89 24.79 -11.81 4.12
N CYS A 90 24.43 -11.93 5.40
CA CYS A 90 23.08 -11.60 5.86
C CYS A 90 22.96 -10.07 6.02
N VAL A 91 22.00 -9.46 5.31
CA VAL A 91 21.72 -8.02 5.30
C VAL A 91 20.33 -7.74 5.91
N PRO A 92 20.07 -6.54 6.46
CA PRO A 92 18.73 -6.17 6.95
C PRO A 92 17.66 -6.35 5.86
N GLY A 93 16.59 -7.06 6.19
CA GLY A 93 15.55 -7.38 5.22
C GLY A 93 14.44 -8.28 5.76
N ASN A 94 13.29 -8.24 5.10
CA ASN A 94 12.10 -8.93 5.57
C ASN A 94 12.15 -10.42 5.15
N GLN A 95 12.28 -11.33 6.13
CA GLN A 95 12.37 -12.77 5.92
C GLN A 95 11.11 -13.42 5.32
N ARG A 96 9.95 -12.76 5.40
CA ARG A 96 8.68 -13.24 4.81
C ARG A 96 8.50 -12.81 3.37
N THR A 97 8.96 -11.60 3.00
CA THR A 97 8.86 -11.07 1.64
C THR A 97 10.17 -11.18 0.85
N CYS A 98 11.22 -11.72 1.46
CA CYS A 98 12.53 -11.95 0.86
C CYS A 98 13.16 -10.73 0.18
N ARG A 99 13.02 -9.56 0.81
CA ARG A 99 13.40 -8.26 0.22
C ARG A 99 14.30 -7.45 1.14
N LYS A 100 15.36 -6.87 0.58
CA LYS A 100 16.37 -6.08 1.29
C LYS A 100 15.79 -4.74 1.73
N GLU A 101 16.18 -4.26 2.90
CA GLU A 101 15.74 -2.95 3.37
C GLU A 101 16.33 -1.85 2.46
N GLY A 102 15.46 -0.98 1.93
CA GLY A 102 15.85 0.11 1.04
C GLY A 102 15.80 -0.19 -0.47
N GLU A 103 15.61 -1.45 -0.90
CA GLU A 103 15.31 -1.73 -2.32
C GLU A 103 13.96 -1.15 -2.72
N GLU A 104 13.89 -0.44 -3.85
CA GLU A 104 12.63 -0.03 -4.46
C GLU A 104 11.91 -1.28 -5.00
N VAL A 105 10.66 -1.56 -4.59
CA VAL A 105 9.89 -2.62 -5.26
C VAL A 105 9.74 -2.23 -6.73
N PRO A 106 9.98 -3.16 -7.66
CA PRO A 106 9.21 -3.22 -8.88
C PRO A 106 7.77 -3.54 -8.46
N LEU A 107 7.00 -2.50 -8.12
CA LEU A 107 5.55 -2.58 -8.12
C LEU A 107 5.13 -3.08 -9.50
N PRO A 108 4.01 -3.84 -9.63
CA PRO A 108 3.54 -4.30 -10.94
C PRO A 108 3.49 -3.10 -11.90
N GLY A 109 4.33 -3.15 -12.94
CA GLY A 109 4.96 -1.97 -13.55
C GLY A 109 4.02 -0.93 -14.17
N ASP A 110 2.74 -1.27 -14.27
CA ASP A 110 1.68 -0.45 -14.84
C ASP A 110 0.75 0.19 -13.79
N ILE A 111 0.92 -0.03 -12.47
CA ILE A 111 -0.04 0.45 -11.46
C ILE A 111 -0.22 1.98 -11.44
N CYS A 112 0.82 2.73 -11.82
CA CYS A 112 0.77 4.19 -11.97
C CYS A 112 0.69 4.65 -13.44
N ARG A 113 0.43 3.75 -14.40
CA ARG A 113 0.43 4.08 -15.84
C ARG A 113 -0.67 5.09 -16.17
N GLY A 114 -0.26 6.24 -16.70
CA GLY A 114 -1.14 7.37 -16.99
C GLY A 114 -1.43 8.28 -15.79
N ILE A 115 -0.93 7.95 -14.58
CA ILE A 115 -1.12 8.77 -13.37
C ILE A 115 0.07 9.73 -13.21
N VAL A 116 -0.19 11.02 -13.45
CA VAL A 116 0.81 12.10 -13.30
C VAL A 116 1.12 12.35 -11.82
N LEU A 117 0.09 12.46 -10.99
CA LEU A 117 0.16 12.55 -9.53
C LEU A 117 -1.03 11.77 -8.97
N GLY A 118 -0.78 10.92 -7.97
CA GLY A 118 -1.84 10.14 -7.34
C GLY A 118 -1.34 9.30 -6.18
N THR A 119 -2.29 8.73 -5.42
CA THR A 119 -2.01 7.73 -4.40
C THR A 119 -2.97 6.57 -4.59
N LEU A 120 -2.50 5.34 -4.42
CA LEU A 120 -3.29 4.11 -4.59
C LEU A 120 -3.09 3.19 -3.39
N VAL A 121 -4.05 2.30 -3.14
CA VAL A 121 -3.89 1.16 -2.22
C VAL A 121 -2.76 0.23 -2.73
N HIS A 122 -1.99 -0.33 -1.81
CA HIS A 122 -1.00 -1.36 -2.15
C HIS A 122 -1.70 -2.72 -2.32
N PRO A 123 -1.45 -3.47 -3.41
CA PRO A 123 -2.27 -4.63 -3.78
C PRO A 123 -2.14 -5.82 -2.82
N GLU A 124 -1.03 -5.96 -2.11
CA GLU A 124 -0.74 -7.10 -1.23
C GLU A 124 -0.67 -6.74 0.27
N ASP A 125 -0.71 -5.46 0.63
CA ASP A 125 -0.40 -5.03 1.99
C ASP A 125 -1.18 -3.77 2.37
N CYS A 126 -2.23 -3.96 3.16
CA CYS A 126 -3.15 -2.90 3.57
C CYS A 126 -2.51 -1.89 4.55
N ALA A 127 -1.36 -2.22 5.15
CA ALA A 127 -0.54 -1.27 5.90
C ALA A 127 0.25 -0.32 4.99
N LYS A 128 0.14 -0.45 3.67
CA LYS A 128 0.93 0.28 2.68
C LYS A 128 0.08 0.91 1.59
N TYR A 129 0.72 1.85 0.89
CA TYR A 129 0.12 2.59 -0.20
C TYR A 129 1.18 2.93 -1.24
N VAL A 130 0.73 3.29 -2.44
CA VAL A 130 1.57 3.56 -3.60
C VAL A 130 1.42 5.03 -3.97
N SER A 131 2.49 5.80 -3.88
CA SER A 131 2.52 7.18 -4.37
C SER A 131 2.98 7.18 -5.83
N CYS A 132 2.14 7.68 -6.72
CA CYS A 132 2.43 7.84 -8.14
C CYS A 132 2.98 9.23 -8.43
N PHE A 133 4.13 9.31 -9.09
CA PHE A 133 4.73 10.56 -9.56
C PHE A 133 5.28 10.38 -10.98
N LEU A 134 4.73 11.12 -11.96
CA LEU A 134 5.08 11.03 -13.38
C LEU A 134 5.09 9.57 -13.91
N GLY A 135 4.05 8.81 -13.57
CA GLY A 135 3.92 7.39 -13.94
C GLY A 135 4.80 6.42 -13.13
N ARG A 136 5.70 6.92 -12.26
CA ARG A 136 6.53 6.07 -11.39
C ARG A 136 5.81 5.77 -10.09
N ALA A 137 5.77 4.49 -9.72
CA ALA A 137 5.16 4.00 -8.50
C ALA A 137 6.20 3.96 -7.36
N ARG A 138 5.85 4.50 -6.19
CA ARG A 138 6.69 4.42 -4.98
C ARG A 138 5.91 3.90 -3.80
N GLU A 139 6.32 2.75 -3.27
CA GLU A 139 5.77 2.16 -2.04
C GLU A 139 6.01 3.09 -0.83
N ARG A 140 5.00 3.20 0.02
CA ARG A 140 5.01 3.93 1.28
C ARG A 140 4.26 3.11 2.32
N SER A 141 4.73 3.12 3.56
CA SER A 141 4.09 2.39 4.66
C SER A 141 3.37 3.36 5.60
N CYS A 142 2.19 2.97 6.06
CA CYS A 142 1.50 3.59 7.18
C CYS A 142 2.23 3.30 8.50
N ARG A 143 1.86 4.03 9.56
CA ARG A 143 2.32 3.72 10.93
C ARG A 143 1.80 2.34 11.35
N ARG A 144 2.56 1.59 12.17
CA ARG A 144 2.13 0.29 12.71
C ARG A 144 0.73 0.40 13.35
N GLY A 145 -0.19 -0.48 12.96
CA GLY A 145 -1.61 -0.46 13.39
C GLY A 145 -2.53 0.46 12.57
N PHE A 146 -2.06 0.98 11.43
CA PHE A 146 -2.85 1.82 10.53
C PHE A 146 -2.96 1.16 9.15
N VAL A 147 -4.15 1.23 8.57
CA VAL A 147 -4.54 0.77 7.23
C VAL A 147 -4.72 1.99 6.32
N PHE A 148 -4.30 1.90 5.05
CA PHE A 148 -4.54 2.99 4.09
C PHE A 148 -6.00 3.00 3.59
N SER A 149 -6.68 4.13 3.76
CA SER A 149 -8.05 4.33 3.24
C SER A 149 -8.02 4.89 1.82
N GLU A 150 -8.43 4.10 0.82
CA GLU A 150 -8.62 4.58 -0.56
C GLU A 150 -9.60 5.76 -0.64
N ARG A 151 -10.69 5.71 0.13
CA ARG A 151 -11.77 6.72 0.11
C ARG A 151 -11.33 8.11 0.59
N LEU A 152 -10.38 8.15 1.52
CA LEU A 152 -9.92 9.38 2.17
C LEU A 152 -8.45 9.72 1.86
N MET A 153 -7.74 8.83 1.14
CA MET A 153 -6.32 8.93 0.79
C MET A 153 -5.36 9.13 1.99
N ILE A 154 -5.71 8.52 3.13
CA ILE A 154 -5.01 8.67 4.42
C ILE A 154 -4.90 7.33 5.15
N CYS A 155 -3.79 7.14 5.85
CA CYS A 155 -3.60 6.06 6.83
C CYS A 155 -4.48 6.30 8.07
N LEU A 156 -5.42 5.39 8.35
CA LEU A 156 -6.30 5.43 9.52
C LEU A 156 -6.05 4.21 10.41
N PRO A 157 -6.28 4.27 11.73
CA PRO A 157 -6.20 3.07 12.58
C PRO A 157 -7.12 1.98 12.02
N GLY A 158 -6.70 0.72 12.07
CA GLY A 158 -7.45 -0.36 11.43
C GLY A 158 -6.90 -1.75 11.71
N ASP A 159 -7.68 -2.76 11.34
CA ASP A 159 -7.26 -4.15 11.43
C ASP A 159 -6.54 -4.56 10.13
N LEU A 160 -5.30 -5.00 10.29
CA LEU A 160 -4.43 -5.44 9.19
C LEU A 160 -4.86 -6.78 8.59
N ASN A 161 -5.65 -7.59 9.32
CA ASN A 161 -6.10 -8.90 8.84
C ASN A 161 -7.34 -8.80 7.93
N SER A 162 -8.29 -7.94 8.30
CA SER A 162 -9.50 -7.68 7.51
C SER A 162 -9.35 -6.53 6.51
N CYS A 163 -8.23 -5.80 6.56
CA CYS A 163 -7.97 -4.59 5.78
C CYS A 163 -9.04 -3.49 5.95
N GLN A 164 -9.76 -3.52 7.08
CA GLN A 164 -10.78 -2.53 7.39
C GLN A 164 -10.19 -1.43 8.25
N VAL A 165 -10.42 -0.18 7.83
CA VAL A 165 -10.15 0.98 8.67
C VAL A 165 -11.12 0.98 9.84
N THR A 166 -10.58 0.95 11.05
CA THR A 166 -11.34 1.26 12.26
C THR A 166 -11.52 2.77 12.25
N LEU A 167 -12.61 3.20 11.63
CA LEU A 167 -13.15 4.52 11.91
C LEU A 167 -13.58 4.51 13.38
N LEU A 168 -12.67 4.91 14.27
CA LEU A 168 -13.10 5.56 15.49
C LEU A 168 -14.05 6.69 15.06
N PRO A 169 -15.07 7.01 15.86
CA PRO A 169 -15.73 8.29 15.73
C PRO A 169 -14.71 9.38 16.09
N THR A 170 -13.87 9.75 15.12
CA THR A 170 -13.45 11.14 14.98
C THR A 170 -14.72 11.96 15.13
N THR A 171 -14.68 13.00 15.95
CA THR A 171 -15.69 14.05 16.01
C THR A 171 -15.69 14.85 14.70
N THR A 172 -16.05 14.17 13.63
CA THR A 172 -16.39 14.67 12.32
C THR A 172 -17.88 14.45 12.22
N THR A 173 -18.63 15.55 12.26
CA THR A 173 -20.03 15.62 11.82
C THR A 173 -20.94 14.53 12.38
N ILE A 174 -21.61 14.86 13.47
CA ILE A 174 -22.85 14.23 13.96
C ILE A 174 -23.62 13.58 12.81
N ALA A 175 -23.72 12.25 12.83
CA ALA A 175 -24.67 11.54 11.97
C ALA A 175 -26.07 12.12 12.27
N PRO A 176 -26.82 12.57 11.26
CA PRO A 176 -27.95 13.48 11.47
C PRO A 176 -29.22 12.74 11.92
N GLU A 177 -29.16 12.04 13.04
CA GLU A 177 -30.29 11.28 13.60
C GLU A 177 -30.61 11.59 15.07
N ASP A 178 -29.69 12.19 15.86
CA ASP A 178 -29.93 12.53 17.29
C ASP A 178 -29.74 14.03 17.67
N VAL A 179 -29.50 14.92 16.70
CA VAL A 179 -29.72 16.37 16.89
C VAL A 179 -30.93 16.77 16.09
N LEU A 180 -32.03 17.08 16.79
CA LEU A 180 -33.25 17.62 16.19
C LEU A 180 -32.88 18.85 15.33
N PRO A 181 -33.11 18.82 14.01
CA PRO A 181 -32.81 19.96 13.15
C PRO A 181 -33.63 21.16 13.59
N ILE A 182 -33.04 22.36 13.49
CA ILE A 182 -33.70 23.61 13.89
C ILE A 182 -35.03 23.72 13.13
N PRO A 183 -36.17 23.85 13.83
CA PRO A 183 -37.47 23.91 13.18
C PRO A 183 -37.53 25.03 12.14
N LEU A 184 -38.09 24.75 10.95
CA LEU A 184 -38.19 25.72 9.85
C LEU A 184 -39.01 26.97 10.23
N ASP A 185 -39.83 26.90 11.28
CA ASP A 185 -40.58 28.03 11.82
C ASP A 185 -39.79 28.83 12.88
N TYR A 186 -38.56 28.47 13.23
CA TYR A 186 -37.78 29.15 14.28
C TYR A 186 -37.60 30.65 14.01
N CYS A 187 -37.19 31.03 12.80
CA CYS A 187 -37.09 32.43 12.37
C CYS A 187 -38.47 33.11 12.34
N ARG A 188 -39.53 32.37 11.97
CA ARG A 188 -40.91 32.86 11.91
C ARG A 188 -41.48 33.17 13.30
N ARG A 189 -41.24 32.29 14.26
CA ARG A 189 -41.68 32.40 15.66
C ARG A 189 -41.01 33.57 16.38
N ASN A 190 -39.76 33.87 16.03
CA ASN A 190 -39.00 35.02 16.53
C ASN A 190 -39.21 36.30 15.70
N ASN A 191 -40.07 36.27 14.67
CA ASN A 191 -40.35 37.41 13.77
C ASN A 191 -39.10 38.01 13.07
N VAL A 192 -38.08 37.19 12.77
CA VAL A 192 -36.85 37.62 12.08
C VAL A 192 -36.81 37.07 10.65
N SER A 193 -36.97 37.94 9.67
CA SER A 193 -36.90 37.58 8.24
C SER A 193 -35.47 37.57 7.69
N VAL A 194 -34.63 38.52 8.13
CA VAL A 194 -33.20 38.63 7.88
C VAL A 194 -32.51 39.05 9.16
N GLY A 195 -31.55 38.25 9.65
CA GLY A 195 -30.83 38.54 10.90
C GLY A 195 -30.15 37.29 11.47
N VAL A 196 -29.70 37.38 12.72
CA VAL A 196 -29.12 36.25 13.46
C VAL A 196 -29.77 36.12 14.83
N LEU A 197 -29.94 34.88 15.29
CA LEU A 197 -30.55 34.49 16.56
C LEU A 197 -29.64 33.51 17.30
N PRO A 198 -29.71 33.42 18.65
CA PRO A 198 -28.96 32.41 19.40
C PRO A 198 -29.38 30.98 19.01
N HIS A 199 -28.48 30.00 19.09
CA HIS A 199 -28.86 28.60 18.92
C HIS A 199 -29.49 28.04 20.21
N PRO A 200 -30.65 27.34 20.16
CA PRO A 200 -31.40 26.94 21.36
C PRO A 200 -30.69 25.95 22.30
N GLN A 201 -29.64 25.27 21.85
CA GLN A 201 -28.91 24.28 22.66
C GLN A 201 -27.38 24.48 22.76
N PHE A 202 -26.80 25.40 21.97
CA PHE A 202 -25.35 25.52 21.83
C PHE A 202 -24.94 26.99 21.76
N CYS A 203 -24.38 27.54 22.85
CA CYS A 203 -23.98 28.96 22.86
C CYS A 203 -22.77 29.29 21.97
N THR A 204 -22.09 28.27 21.43
CA THR A 204 -21.05 28.37 20.39
C THR A 204 -21.61 28.39 18.96
N ARG A 205 -22.94 28.29 18.80
CA ARG A 205 -23.65 28.29 17.51
C ARG A 205 -24.72 29.39 17.49
N TYR A 206 -25.13 29.77 16.29
CA TYR A 206 -26.19 30.75 16.06
C TYR A 206 -26.98 30.39 14.80
N VAL A 207 -28.17 30.96 14.68
CA VAL A 207 -29.08 30.72 13.56
C VAL A 207 -29.13 31.99 12.71
N ALA A 208 -28.57 31.92 11.51
CA ALA A 208 -28.74 32.97 10.51
C ALA A 208 -30.09 32.77 9.82
N CYS A 209 -30.99 33.74 9.98
CA CYS A 209 -32.26 33.79 9.28
C CYS A 209 -32.07 34.53 7.96
N ALA A 210 -32.42 33.89 6.84
CA ALA A 210 -32.43 34.51 5.52
C ALA A 210 -33.74 34.18 4.80
N LEU A 211 -34.56 35.19 4.49
CA LEU A 211 -35.90 35.02 3.92
C LEU A 211 -36.77 34.05 4.75
N TRP A 212 -36.70 34.17 6.08
CA TRP A 212 -37.35 33.28 7.06
C TRP A 212 -36.79 31.84 7.14
N ILE A 213 -35.78 31.48 6.36
CA ILE A 213 -35.14 30.17 6.40
C ILE A 213 -34.07 30.17 7.51
N PRO A 214 -34.15 29.29 8.53
CA PRO A 214 -33.11 29.16 9.53
C PRO A 214 -31.91 28.39 8.95
N ILE A 215 -30.71 28.95 9.13
CA ILE A 215 -29.44 28.35 8.72
C ILE A 215 -28.52 28.32 9.93
N GLU A 216 -28.17 27.13 10.42
CA GLU A 216 -27.24 26.99 11.53
C GLU A 216 -25.81 27.39 11.13
N ARG A 217 -25.11 28.09 12.02
CA ARG A 217 -23.72 28.50 11.88
C ARG A 217 -22.98 28.38 13.21
N GLU A 218 -21.68 28.13 13.13
CA GLU A 218 -20.76 28.07 14.26
C GLU A 218 -20.01 29.39 14.41
N CYS A 219 -19.72 29.77 15.65
CA CYS A 219 -18.74 30.80 15.98
C CYS A 219 -17.31 30.25 15.87
N ASP A 220 -16.30 31.12 15.76
CA ASP A 220 -14.91 30.67 15.80
C ASP A 220 -14.55 30.03 17.16
N ARG A 221 -13.43 29.28 17.19
CA ARG A 221 -12.96 28.62 18.42
C ARG A 221 -12.82 29.62 19.58
N PHE A 222 -13.36 29.23 20.74
CA PHE A 222 -13.40 30.03 21.98
C PHE A 222 -14.26 31.32 21.90
N GLN A 223 -15.23 31.35 20.99
CA GLN A 223 -16.26 32.39 20.96
C GLN A 223 -17.63 31.85 21.37
N VAL A 224 -18.44 32.73 21.94
CA VAL A 224 -19.83 32.52 22.37
C VAL A 224 -20.70 33.55 21.66
N PHE A 225 -21.86 33.15 21.15
CA PHE A 225 -22.81 34.07 20.53
C PHE A 225 -23.47 34.97 21.59
N SER A 226 -23.39 36.28 21.39
CA SER A 226 -24.05 37.28 22.24
C SER A 226 -25.34 37.74 21.60
N GLU A 227 -26.48 37.38 22.19
CA GLU A 227 -27.81 37.84 21.75
C GLU A 227 -27.96 39.36 21.79
N ARG A 228 -27.34 40.03 22.79
CA ARG A 228 -27.40 41.50 22.94
C ARG A 228 -26.71 42.25 21.80
N LEU A 229 -25.68 41.66 21.19
CA LEU A 229 -24.87 42.27 20.14
C LEU A 229 -25.03 41.58 18.79
N SER A 230 -25.85 40.53 18.71
CA SER A 230 -26.10 39.72 17.52
C SER A 230 -24.82 39.26 16.81
N MET A 231 -23.80 38.87 17.58
CA MET A 231 -22.49 38.47 17.06
C MET A 231 -21.75 37.52 18.00
N CYS A 232 -20.83 36.74 17.44
CA CYS A 232 -19.88 35.93 18.20
C CYS A 232 -18.83 36.82 18.89
N LEU A 233 -18.57 36.58 20.18
CA LEU A 233 -17.57 37.28 20.97
C LEU A 233 -16.66 36.28 21.69
N PRO A 234 -15.37 36.58 21.92
CA PRO A 234 -14.52 35.77 22.80
C PRO A 234 -15.17 35.54 24.16
N GLY A 235 -15.24 34.28 24.61
CA GLY A 235 -16.04 33.92 25.78
C GLY A 235 -15.68 32.57 26.38
N ASP A 236 -16.14 32.34 27.60
CA ASP A 236 -16.06 31.01 28.21
C ASP A 236 -17.19 30.14 27.67
N VAL A 237 -16.83 29.17 26.83
CA VAL A 237 -17.75 28.21 26.20
C VAL A 237 -18.41 27.26 27.19
N ASN A 238 -17.81 27.05 28.38
CA ASN A 238 -18.39 26.19 29.42
C ASN A 238 -19.48 26.93 30.20
N ARG A 239 -19.31 28.25 30.37
CA ARG A 239 -20.22 29.11 31.13
C ARG A 239 -21.18 29.91 30.24
N CYS A 240 -21.04 29.78 28.93
CA CYS A 240 -21.78 30.53 27.90
C CYS A 240 -21.81 32.04 28.15
N ARG A 241 -20.71 32.61 28.67
CA ARG A 241 -20.58 34.04 28.96
C ARG A 241 -19.49 34.68 28.07
N PRO A 242 -19.79 35.72 27.30
CA PRO A 242 -18.77 36.52 26.61
C PRO A 242 -17.87 37.22 27.64
N ILE A 243 -16.58 37.28 27.36
CA ILE A 243 -15.60 37.98 28.20
C ILE A 243 -15.58 39.44 27.74
N PHE A 244 -16.42 40.27 28.38
CA PHE A 244 -16.39 41.72 28.17
C PHE A 244 -15.12 42.30 28.79
N GLY A 245 -14.13 42.59 27.93
CA GLY A 245 -12.92 43.28 28.32
C GLY A 245 -13.21 44.72 28.72
N LEU A 246 -13.06 45.00 30.02
CA LEU A 246 -13.07 46.31 30.70
C LEU A 246 -14.43 46.98 30.92
N LYS A 247 -14.83 46.97 32.20
CA LYS A 247 -15.83 47.82 32.88
C LYS A 247 -17.27 47.67 32.40
N ASP A 248 -18.01 46.81 33.09
CA ASP A 248 -19.05 47.30 34.00
C ASP A 248 -19.09 46.41 35.26
N ALA A 249 -19.58 46.97 36.37
CA ALA A 249 -19.47 46.40 37.71
C ALA A 249 -20.44 45.24 37.99
N GLU A 250 -20.28 44.62 39.16
CA GLU A 250 -21.16 43.57 39.67
C GLU A 250 -22.64 43.97 39.68
N ALA A 251 -23.49 43.06 39.22
CA ALA A 251 -24.90 42.99 39.56
C ALA A 251 -25.40 41.54 39.42
N GLU A 252 -24.83 40.62 40.21
CA GLU A 252 -25.60 39.43 40.58
C GLU A 252 -26.63 39.87 41.64
N PRO A 253 -27.93 39.68 41.42
CA PRO A 253 -28.90 39.80 42.49
C PRO A 253 -28.76 38.57 43.39
N GLU A 254 -28.02 38.71 44.48
CA GLU A 254 -28.07 37.71 45.56
C GLU A 254 -29.50 37.57 46.08
N SER A 255 -29.86 36.33 46.40
CA SER A 255 -31.16 35.95 46.95
C SER A 255 -31.44 36.60 48.31
N VAL A 256 -32.68 37.07 48.48
CA VAL A 256 -33.33 37.33 49.78
C VAL A 256 -34.72 36.69 49.75
#